data_AF-A0A1A8XYZ6-F1
#
_entry.id   AF-A0A1A8XYZ6-F1
#
_cell.length_a   1.000
_cell.length_b   1.000
_cell.length_c   1.000
_cell.angle_alpha   90.00
_cell.angle_beta   90.00
_cell.angle_gamma   90.00
#
_symmetry.space_group_name_H-M   'P 1'
#
loop_
_entity.id
_entity.type
_entity.pdbx_description
1 polymer ?
#
loop_
_entity_poly.entity_id
_entity_poly.type
_entity_poly.pdbx_seq_one_letter_code
_entity_poly.pdbx_strand_id
1 'polypeptide(L)' 'MLIVRNDQRLGFEIKLTRSPRATAAMRSARDVLSLKEIYVICHGEGSPWPLSEGITAVPAGSIDAAPGISPFSAS' A
#
# COMPACT_ATOMS: atom_id res chain seq x y z
N MET A 1 -5.96 -7.57 -0.90
CA MET A 1 -7.25 -6.92 -0.56
C MET A 1 -7.41 -5.67 -1.43
N LEU A 2 -8.63 -5.33 -1.84
CA LEU A 2 -8.97 -4.12 -2.62
C LEU A 2 -9.95 -3.27 -1.81
N ILE A 3 -9.67 -1.97 -1.70
CA ILE A 3 -10.61 -0.98 -1.16
C ILE A 3 -10.95 0.03 -2.25
N VAL A 4 -12.24 0.31 -2.42
CA VAL A 4 -12.76 1.34 -3.34
C VAL A 4 -13.42 2.44 -2.50
N ARG A 5 -12.91 3.68 -2.58
CA ARG A 5 -13.48 4.84 -1.88
C ARG A 5 -13.36 6.09 -2.73
N ASN A 6 -14.45 6.82 -2.96
CA ASN A 6 -14.46 8.06 -3.75
C ASN A 6 -13.71 7.92 -5.08
N ASP A 7 -13.99 6.83 -5.81
CA ASP A 7 -13.34 6.46 -7.08
C ASP A 7 -11.83 6.14 -6.99
N GLN A 8 -11.25 6.16 -5.79
CA GLN A 8 -9.89 5.66 -5.56
C GLN A 8 -9.90 4.17 -5.27
N ARG A 9 -9.09 3.44 -6.04
CA ARG A 9 -8.87 2.00 -5.88
C ARG A 9 -7.51 1.76 -5.26
N LEU A 10 -7.49 1.18 -4.07
CA LEU A 10 -6.26 0.91 -3.31
C LEU A 10 -6.08 -0.60 -3.12
N GLY A 11 -4.88 -1.10 -3.43
CA GLY A 11 -4.48 -2.47 -3.15
C GLY A 11 -3.75 -2.57 -1.83
N PHE A 12 -3.95 -3.67 -1.12
CA PHE A 12 -3.20 -3.99 0.09
C PHE A 12 -2.68 -5.43 0.01
N GLU A 13 -1.41 -5.60 0.38
CA GLU A 13 -0.77 -6.89 0.60
C GLU A 13 -0.06 -6.88 1.95
N ILE A 14 -0.08 -8.01 2.66
CA ILE A 14 0.57 -8.14 3.97
C ILE A 14 1.70 -9.15 3.83
N LYS A 15 2.91 -8.79 4.24
CA LYS A 15 4.07 -9.69 4.22
C LYS A 15 4.81 -9.68 5.56
N LEU A 16 5.07 -10.86 6.13
CA LEU A 16 5.86 -11.03 7.35
C LEU A 16 7.37 -10.99 7.05
N THR A 17 7.84 -9.88 6.49
CA THR A 17 9.25 -9.66 6.15
C THR A 17 9.64 -8.20 6.37
N ARG A 18 10.92 -7.96 6.71
CA ARG A 18 11.52 -6.62 6.85
C ARG A 18 11.97 -5.98 5.55
N SER A 19 12.01 -6.76 4.47
CA SER A 19 12.50 -6.29 3.19
C SER A 19 11.57 -6.79 2.07
N PRO A 20 10.31 -6.33 2.03
CA PRO A 20 9.42 -6.65 0.92
C PRO A 20 10.02 -6.14 -0.39
N ARG A 21 9.69 -6.82 -1.49
CA ARG A 21 10.12 -6.45 -2.84
C ARG A 21 8.92 -6.34 -3.75
N ALA A 22 8.98 -5.39 -4.69
CA ALA A 22 8.00 -5.30 -5.76
C ALA A 22 8.03 -6.56 -6.64
N THR A 23 6.93 -7.30 -6.73
CA THR A 23 6.78 -8.50 -7.57
C THR A 23 6.10 -8.15 -8.89
N ALA A 24 6.28 -9.00 -9.91
CA ALA A 24 5.55 -8.87 -11.17
C ALA A 24 4.03 -8.95 -10.96
N ALA A 25 3.58 -9.84 -10.06
CA ALA A 25 2.17 -9.98 -9.72
C ALA A 25 1.56 -8.70 -9.15
N MET A 26 2.28 -7.96 -8.29
CA MET A 26 1.77 -6.67 -7.79
C MET A 26 1.64 -5.64 -8.91
N ARG A 27 2.61 -5.56 -9.82
CA ARG A 27 2.53 -4.66 -10.99
C ARG A 27 1.33 -5.01 -11.88
N SER A 28 1.17 -6.28 -12.23
CA SER A 28 0.02 -6.74 -13.00
C SER A 28 -1.31 -6.48 -12.29
N ALA A 29 -1.38 -6.69 -10.98
CA ALA A 29 -2.59 -6.42 -10.21
C ALA A 29 -2.93 -4.93 -10.20
N ARG A 30 -1.93 -4.05 -10.09
CA ARG A 30 -2.13 -2.60 -10.17
C ARG A 30 -2.76 -2.21 -11.50
N ASP A 31 -2.24 -2.72 -12.61
CA ASP A 31 -2.70 -2.35 -13.95
C ASP A 31 -4.10 -2.94 -14.23
N VAL A 32 -4.29 -4.24 -13.97
CA VAL A 32 -5.55 -4.97 -14.24
C VAL A 32 -6.71 -4.44 -13.40
N LEU A 33 -6.46 -4.09 -12.15
CA LEU A 33 -7.51 -3.60 -11.24
C LEU A 33 -7.62 -2.07 -11.25
N SER A 34 -6.78 -1.40 -12.05
CA SER A 34 -6.67 0.06 -12.14
C SER A 34 -6.48 0.69 -10.76
N LEU A 35 -5.54 0.14 -9.97
CA LEU A 35 -5.23 0.64 -8.64
C LEU A 35 -4.39 1.91 -8.74
N LYS A 36 -4.74 2.89 -7.92
CA LYS A 36 -3.93 4.10 -7.74
C LYS A 36 -2.60 3.75 -7.06
N GLU A 37 -2.66 2.92 -6.02
CA GLU A 37 -1.51 2.56 -5.19
C GLU A 37 -1.70 1.14 -4.63
N ILE A 38 -0.60 0.42 -4.44
CA ILE A 38 -0.55 -0.79 -3.60
C ILE A 38 0.27 -0.49 -2.34
N TYR A 39 -0.33 -0.67 -1.17
CA TYR A 39 0.39 -0.67 0.10
C TYR A 39 0.76 -2.09 0.52
N VAL A 40 2.06 -2.32 0.71
CA VAL A 40 2.59 -3.56 1.25
C VAL A 40 2.83 -3.37 2.75
N ILE A 41 1.90 -3.83 3.57
CA ILE A 41 2.04 -3.81 5.02
C ILE A 41 3.07 -4.86 5.41
N CYS A 42 4.12 -4.44 6.11
CA CYS A 42 5.26 -5.29 6.41
C CYS A 42 5.74 -5.17 7.85
N HIS A 43 6.51 -6.16 8.29
CA HIS A 43 7.23 -6.08 9.56
C HIS A 43 8.37 -5.09 9.35
N GLY A 44 8.43 -3.99 10.08
CA GLY A 44 9.46 -2.98 9.89
C GLY A 44 9.25 -1.84 10.87
N GLU A 45 10.09 -0.82 10.76
CA GLU A 45 10.03 0.40 11.58
C GLU A 45 10.23 1.62 10.69
N GLY A 46 9.85 2.79 11.20
CA GLY A 46 10.01 4.06 10.51
C GLY A 46 8.88 4.41 9.55
N SER A 47 9.17 5.34 8.64
CA SER A 47 8.23 5.87 7.66
C SER A 47 8.05 4.92 6.47
N PRO A 48 6.91 4.96 5.77
CA PRO A 48 6.73 4.25 4.50
C PRO A 48 7.84 4.57 3.47
N TRP A 49 8.17 3.59 2.63
CA TRP A 49 9.17 3.75 1.57
C TRP A 49 8.69 3.16 0.24
N PRO A 50 9.11 3.73 -0.91
CA PRO A 50 8.74 3.20 -2.21
C PRO A 50 9.46 1.88 -2.49
N LEU A 51 8.73 0.88 -3.00
CA LEU A 51 9.30 -0.35 -3.54
C LEU A 51 9.46 -0.29 -5.06
N SER A 52 8.51 0.37 -5.71
CA SER A 52 8.52 0.74 -7.12
C SER A 52 7.50 1.85 -7.32
N GLU A 53 7.38 2.35 -8.56
CA GLU A 53 6.25 3.21 -8.91
C GLU A 53 4.92 2.58 -8.45
N GLY A 54 4.06 3.37 -7.82
CA GLY A 54 2.72 2.98 -7.31
C GLY A 54 2.67 1.76 -6.39
N ILE A 55 3.79 1.38 -5.78
CA ILE A 55 3.87 0.32 -4.75
C ILE A 55 4.72 0.84 -3.59
N THR A 56 4.09 0.98 -2.43
CA THR A 56 4.70 1.53 -1.22
C THR A 56 4.73 0.49 -0.11
N ALA A 57 5.87 0.27 0.51
CA ALA A 57 5.97 -0.51 1.74
C ALA A 57 5.58 0.37 2.93
N VAL A 58 4.78 -0.19 3.84
CA VAL A 58 4.30 0.48 5.04
C VAL A 58 4.59 -0.43 6.23
N PRO A 59 5.42 -0.01 7.20
CA PRO A 59 5.55 -0.73 8.45
C PRO A 59 4.20 -0.84 9.16
N ALA A 60 3.90 -2.02 9.70
CA ALA A 60 2.64 -2.24 10.42
C ALA A 60 2.45 -1.25 11.59
N GLY A 61 3.54 -0.83 12.23
CA GLY A 61 3.52 0.14 13.32
C GLY A 61 3.31 1.61 12.90
N SER A 62 3.31 1.92 11.60
CA SER A 62 3.12 3.28 11.05
C SER A 62 2.07 3.31 9.93
N ILE A 63 1.02 2.48 10.07
CA ILE A 63 -0.04 2.35 9.06
C ILE A 63 -0.83 3.65 8.83
N ASP A 64 -0.90 4.50 9.84
CA ASP A 64 -1.50 5.84 9.80
C ASP A 64 -0.68 6.83 8.95
N ALA A 65 0.61 6.57 8.76
CA ALA A 65 1.50 7.37 7.93
C ALA A 65 1.45 7.00 6.44
N ALA A 66 0.59 6.04 6.03
CA ALA A 66 0.47 5.64 4.64
C ALA A 66 0.07 6.83 3.74
N PRO A 67 0.91 7.20 2.75
CA PRO A 67 0.72 8.45 2.00
C PRO A 67 -0.56 8.43 1.18
N GLY A 68 -1.36 9.48 1.22
CA GLY A 68 -2.57 9.60 0.40
C GLY A 68 -3.81 8.89 0.98
N ILE A 69 -3.71 8.29 2.16
CA ILE A 69 -4.86 7.89 2.97
C ILE A 69 -5.18 9.07 3.91
N SER A 70 -6.21 9.86 3.61
CA SER A 70 -6.70 10.84 4.59
C SER A 70 -7.26 10.08 5.80
N PRO A 71 -6.71 10.24 7.01
CA PRO A 71 -7.30 9.66 8.19
C PRO A 71 -8.67 10.31 8.34
N PHE A 72 -9.70 9.47 8.19
CA PHE A 72 -11.07 9.69 8.63
C PHE A 72 -11.47 11.17 8.82
N SER A 73 -12.12 11.78 7.82
CA SER A 73 -12.92 12.98 8.08
C SER A 73 -14.12 12.54 8.91
N ALA A 74 -13.95 12.49 10.23
CA ALA A 74 -15.07 12.35 11.14
C ALA A 74 -16.06 13.48 10.84
N SER A 75 -17.29 13.12 10.49
CA SER A 75 -18.43 14.06 10.46
C SER A 75 -18.93 14.30 11.87
#